data_AF-A0A4Q4CLF0-F1
#
_entry.id   AF-A0A4Q4CLF0-F1
#
_cell.length_a   1.000
_cell.length_b   1.000
_cell.length_c   1.000
_cell.angle_alpha   90.00
_cell.angle_beta   90.00
_cell.angle_gamma   90.00
#
_symmetry.space_group_name_H-M   'P 1'
#
loop_
_entity.id
_entity.type
_entity.pdbx_description
1 polymer ?
#
loop_
_entity_poly.entity_id
_entity_poly.type
_entity_poly.pdbx_seq_one_letter_code
_entity_poly.pdbx_strand_id
1 'polypeptide(L)'
;GAFCGTDLGLILRNRGIATLLVAGVTTEVCVHTTIREANDRGFRCVAIADACASYFPEFHAAGLAMIKAQGGIFGWVARSAAVLAALASAAVPGYRINVSDTTRPHGRARPGHDGDAGAVFQVNSKT
;
A
#
# COMPACT_ATOMS: atom_id res chain seq x y z
N GLY A 1 -13.10 3.18 2.83
CA GLY A 1 -11.68 3.01 2.49
C GLY A 1 -11.31 4.00 1.42
N ALA A 2 -10.08 3.94 0.94
CA ALA A 2 -9.53 4.92 0.00
C ALA A 2 -10.21 4.93 -1.38
N PHE A 3 -11.02 3.92 -1.73
CA PHE A 3 -11.69 3.82 -3.03
C PHE A 3 -13.10 4.42 -3.03
N CYS A 4 -13.72 4.60 -1.87
CA CYS A 4 -15.07 5.15 -1.79
C CYS A 4 -15.04 6.67 -2.01
N GLY A 5 -15.69 7.15 -3.08
CA GLY A 5 -15.77 8.57 -3.41
C GLY A 5 -14.47 9.18 -3.96
N THR A 6 -13.57 8.36 -4.50
CA THR A 6 -12.30 8.82 -5.10
C THR A 6 -12.06 8.16 -6.46
N ASP A 7 -11.24 8.79 -7.30
CA ASP A 7 -10.81 8.24 -8.58
C ASP A 7 -9.65 7.23 -8.47
N LEU A 8 -9.29 6.81 -7.25
CA LEU A 8 -8.12 5.96 -7.00
C LEU A 8 -8.16 4.67 -7.82
N GLY A 9 -9.30 4.00 -7.89
CA GLY A 9 -9.46 2.77 -8.67
C GLY A 9 -9.21 2.98 -10.17
N LEU A 10 -9.70 4.10 -10.72
CA LEU A 10 -9.49 4.46 -12.13
C LEU A 10 -8.01 4.75 -12.40
N ILE A 11 -7.38 5.53 -11.53
CA ILE A 11 -5.96 5.92 -11.65
C ILE A 11 -5.06 4.67 -11.61
N LEU A 12 -5.30 3.75 -10.67
CA LEU A 12 -4.51 2.53 -10.53
C LEU A 12 -4.65 1.63 -11.76
N ARG A 13 -5.89 1.44 -12.26
CA ARG A 13 -6.14 0.64 -13.46
C ARG A 13 -5.51 1.24 -14.72
N ASN A 14 -5.63 2.56 -14.91
CA ASN A 14 -5.05 3.25 -16.06
C ASN A 14 -3.51 3.20 -16.06
N ARG A 15 -2.89 3.04 -14.89
CA ARG A 15 -1.44 2.85 -14.75
C ARG A 15 -1.00 1.39 -14.79
N GLY A 16 -1.91 0.45 -15.01
CA GLY A 16 -1.61 -0.99 -15.02
C GLY A 16 -1.10 -1.51 -13.68
N ILE A 17 -1.41 -0.83 -12.57
CA ILE A 17 -0.97 -1.25 -11.24
C ILE A 17 -1.81 -2.45 -10.80
N ALA A 18 -1.15 -3.57 -10.49
CA ALA A 18 -1.82 -4.78 -9.99
C ALA A 18 -1.53 -5.07 -8.51
N THR A 19 -0.47 -4.48 -7.95
CA THR A 19 -0.02 -4.74 -6.57
C THR A 19 0.08 -3.44 -5.77
N LEU A 20 -0.48 -3.46 -4.56
CA LEU A 20 -0.52 -2.33 -3.64
C LEU A 20 0.21 -2.68 -2.34
N LEU A 21 1.19 -1.87 -1.98
CA LEU A 21 1.79 -1.87 -0.65
C LEU A 21 1.03 -0.85 0.19
N VAL A 22 0.37 -1.30 1.26
CA VAL A 22 -0.53 -0.49 2.07
C VAL A 22 0.08 -0.24 3.44
N ALA A 23 0.19 1.04 3.80
CA ALA A 23 0.67 1.52 5.09
C ALA A 23 -0.21 2.69 5.59
N GLY A 24 -0.25 2.92 6.90
CA GLY A 24 -0.99 4.05 7.48
C GLY A 24 -1.75 3.74 8.77
N VAL A 25 -2.72 4.59 9.09
CA VAL A 25 -3.52 4.51 10.33
C VAL A 25 -5.00 4.77 10.08
N THR A 26 -5.93 4.22 10.87
CA THR A 26 -5.69 3.10 11.81
C THR A 26 -5.74 1.75 11.09
N THR A 27 -5.04 0.76 11.66
CA THR A 27 -4.82 -0.56 11.04
C THR A 27 -6.14 -1.29 10.79
N GLU A 28 -7.01 -1.34 11.79
CA GLU A 28 -8.28 -2.05 11.81
C GLU A 28 -9.42 -1.33 11.08
N VAL A 29 -9.32 -0.01 10.89
CA VAL A 29 -10.36 0.79 10.22
C VAL A 29 -9.93 1.17 8.80
N CYS A 30 -9.11 2.21 8.66
CA CYS A 30 -8.84 2.82 7.35
C CYS A 30 -7.98 1.90 6.47
N VAL A 31 -6.95 1.31 7.05
CA VAL A 31 -6.04 0.39 6.33
C VAL A 31 -6.79 -0.89 5.95
N HIS A 32 -7.43 -1.55 6.92
CA HIS A 32 -8.18 -2.79 6.67
C HIS A 32 -9.30 -2.61 5.62
N THR A 33 -10.08 -1.52 5.75
CA THR A 33 -11.15 -1.23 4.78
C THR A 33 -10.59 -0.99 3.38
N THR A 34 -9.47 -0.29 3.26
CA THR A 34 -8.82 -0.04 1.95
C THR A 34 -8.28 -1.32 1.33
N ILE A 35 -7.66 -2.19 2.13
CA ILE A 35 -7.17 -3.50 1.67
C ILE A 35 -8.33 -4.36 1.18
N ARG A 36 -9.44 -4.42 1.91
CA ARG A 36 -10.63 -5.17 1.50
C ARG A 36 -11.22 -4.62 0.19
N GLU A 37 -11.39 -3.30 0.10
CA GLU A 37 -11.88 -2.65 -1.13
C GLU A 37 -10.97 -2.92 -2.34
N ALA A 38 -9.65 -2.94 -2.13
CA ALA A 38 -8.67 -3.25 -3.17
C ALA A 38 -8.71 -4.74 -3.57
N ASN A 39 -8.74 -5.64 -2.59
CA ASN A 39 -8.84 -7.09 -2.83
C ASN A 39 -10.09 -7.44 -3.63
N ASP A 40 -11.25 -6.87 -3.27
CA ASP A 40 -12.52 -7.10 -3.96
C ASP A 40 -12.49 -6.62 -5.43
N ARG A 41 -11.58 -5.70 -5.77
CA ARG A 41 -11.35 -5.17 -7.13
C ARG A 41 -10.24 -5.92 -7.89
N GLY A 42 -9.66 -6.95 -7.29
CA GLY A 42 -8.61 -7.78 -7.90
C GLY A 42 -7.19 -7.27 -7.72
N PHE A 43 -6.95 -6.29 -6.84
CA PHE A 43 -5.59 -5.86 -6.51
C PHE A 43 -4.94 -6.79 -5.49
N ARG A 44 -3.66 -7.12 -5.71
CA ARG A 44 -2.83 -7.85 -4.74
C ARG A 44 -2.36 -6.88 -3.67
N CYS A 45 -2.75 -7.11 -2.41
CA CYS A 45 -2.44 -6.18 -1.32
C CYS A 45 -1.40 -6.77 -0.36
N VAL A 46 -0.42 -5.95 0.04
CA VAL A 46 0.52 -6.27 1.11
C VAL A 46 0.46 -5.18 2.17
N ALA A 47 0.04 -5.53 3.38
CA ALA A 47 0.08 -4.63 4.53
C ALA A 47 1.49 -4.58 5.11
N ILE A 48 2.02 -3.38 5.32
CA ILE A 48 3.33 -3.16 5.93
C ILE A 48 3.15 -3.03 7.44
N ALA A 49 3.34 -4.12 8.17
CA ALA A 49 2.98 -4.24 9.59
C ALA A 49 3.60 -3.14 10.47
N ASP A 50 4.88 -2.83 10.27
CA ASP A 50 5.64 -1.82 11.01
C ASP A 50 5.46 -0.39 10.48
N ALA A 51 4.75 -0.20 9.37
CA ALA A 51 4.31 1.10 8.88
C ALA A 51 2.79 1.30 9.07
N CYS A 52 2.16 0.44 9.87
CA CYS A 52 0.77 0.54 10.28
C CYS A 52 0.68 0.73 11.80
N ALA A 53 -0.29 1.51 12.27
CA ALA A 53 -0.55 1.65 13.70
C ALA A 53 -2.05 1.71 14.02
N SER A 54 -2.39 1.48 15.27
CA SER A 54 -3.73 1.62 15.84
C SER A 54 -3.64 2.27 17.21
N TYR A 55 -4.75 2.78 17.72
CA TYR A 55 -4.86 3.23 19.12
C TYR A 55 -4.67 2.08 20.11
N PHE A 56 -5.08 0.88 19.72
CA PHE A 56 -5.05 -0.30 20.57
C PHE A 56 -4.18 -1.38 19.92
N PRO A 57 -3.10 -1.84 20.58
CA PRO A 57 -2.21 -2.85 20.01
C PRO A 57 -2.91 -4.18 19.70
N GLU A 58 -3.93 -4.54 20.46
CA GLU A 58 -4.78 -5.70 20.22
C GLU A 58 -5.57 -5.60 18.91
N PHE A 59 -6.08 -4.40 18.56
CA PHE A 59 -6.79 -4.18 17.31
C PHE A 59 -5.84 -4.13 16.11
N HIS A 60 -4.64 -3.57 16.30
CA HIS A 60 -3.58 -3.66 15.30
C HIS A 60 -3.23 -5.13 14.98
N ALA A 61 -2.97 -5.93 16.02
CA ALA A 61 -2.64 -7.34 15.86
C ALA A 61 -3.79 -8.14 15.22
N ALA A 62 -5.03 -7.90 15.66
CA ALA A 62 -6.22 -8.55 15.10
C ALA A 62 -6.44 -8.18 13.63
N GLY A 63 -6.32 -6.89 13.28
CA GLY A 63 -6.44 -6.42 11.89
C GLY A 63 -5.42 -7.06 10.96
N LEU A 64 -4.16 -7.15 11.38
CA LEU A 64 -3.12 -7.84 10.60
C LEU A 64 -3.36 -9.34 10.52
N ALA A 65 -3.86 -9.98 11.58
CA ALA A 65 -4.19 -11.40 11.58
C ALA A 65 -5.33 -11.72 10.61
N MET A 66 -6.35 -10.86 10.55
CA MET A 66 -7.48 -10.99 9.62
C MET A 66 -7.02 -10.91 8.16
N ILE A 67 -6.11 -10.00 7.82
CA ILE A 67 -5.61 -9.83 6.44
C ILE A 67 -4.98 -11.13 5.91
N LYS A 68 -4.11 -11.75 6.72
CA LYS A 68 -3.37 -12.97 6.35
C LYS A 68 -4.11 -14.27 6.67
N ALA A 69 -5.32 -14.20 7.23
CA ALA A 69 -6.11 -15.38 7.56
C ALA A 69 -6.44 -16.20 6.31
N GLN A 70 -6.72 -17.49 6.49
CA GLN A 70 -7.08 -18.41 5.39
C GLN A 70 -6.12 -18.39 4.19
N GLY A 71 -4.82 -18.28 4.46
CA GLY A 71 -3.79 -18.26 3.41
C GLY A 71 -3.65 -16.91 2.68
N GLY A 72 -4.17 -15.82 3.26
CA GLY A 72 -4.11 -14.48 2.67
C GLY A 72 -5.41 -14.05 2.01
N ILE A 73 -6.55 -14.25 2.68
CA ILE A 73 -7.90 -13.96 2.16
C ILE A 73 -8.05 -12.53 1.62
N PHE A 74 -7.39 -11.56 2.26
CA PHE A 74 -7.38 -10.16 1.82
C PHE A 74 -6.01 -9.69 1.33
N GLY A 75 -4.99 -10.55 1.39
CA GLY A 75 -3.62 -10.25 1.00
C GLY A 75 -2.56 -10.75 1.97
N TRP A 76 -1.38 -10.16 1.90
CA TRP A 76 -0.20 -10.54 2.69
C TRP A 76 0.15 -9.48 3.73
N VAL A 77 0.93 -9.89 4.72
CA VAL A 77 1.49 -8.99 5.74
C VAL A 77 3.00 -9.15 5.72
N ALA A 78 3.73 -8.05 5.56
CA ALA A 78 5.18 -8.03 5.54
C ALA A 78 5.72 -6.91 6.44
N ARG A 79 6.99 -6.99 6.80
CA ARG A 79 7.71 -5.88 7.45
C ARG A 79 8.42 -5.05 6.40
N SER A 80 8.56 -3.75 6.63
CA SER A 80 9.20 -2.79 5.73
C SER A 80 10.59 -3.25 5.30
N ALA A 81 11.40 -3.76 6.23
CA ALA A 81 12.74 -4.27 5.95
C ALA A 81 12.76 -5.40 4.90
N ALA A 82 11.81 -6.34 4.98
CA ALA A 82 11.70 -7.44 4.00
C ALA A 82 11.27 -6.92 2.63
N VAL A 83 10.35 -5.95 2.59
CA VAL A 83 9.91 -5.31 1.35
C VAL A 83 11.04 -4.51 0.71
N LEU A 84 11.79 -3.73 1.49
CA LEU A 84 12.95 -2.98 1.01
C LEU A 84 14.05 -3.90 0.48
N ALA A 85 14.34 -4.99 1.18
CA ALA A 85 15.31 -6.00 0.71
C ALA A 85 14.87 -6.63 -0.62
N ALA A 86 13.59 -7.00 -0.74
CA ALA A 86 13.04 -7.55 -1.97
C ALA A 86 13.13 -6.54 -3.12
N LEU A 87 12.75 -5.29 -2.90
CA LEU A 87 12.83 -4.22 -3.90
C LEU A 87 14.26 -3.91 -4.33
N ALA A 88 15.22 -3.95 -3.40
CA ALA A 88 16.64 -3.78 -3.72
C ALA A 88 17.18 -4.93 -4.58
N SER A 89 16.75 -6.17 -4.30
CA SER A 89 17.14 -7.34 -5.09
C SER A 89 16.47 -7.41 -6.45
N ALA A 90 15.27 -6.81 -6.57
CA ALA A 90 14.48 -6.78 -7.78
C ALA A 90 14.81 -5.58 -8.69
N ALA A 91 16.01 -4.98 -8.56
CA ALA A 91 16.40 -3.77 -9.28
C ALA A 91 16.10 -3.87 -10.79
N VAL A 92 14.94 -3.37 -11.18
CA VAL A 92 14.51 -3.26 -12.57
C VAL A 92 15.23 -2.05 -13.17
N PRO A 93 15.99 -2.20 -14.26
CA PRO A 93 16.57 -1.06 -14.96
C PRO A 93 15.47 -0.07 -15.37
N GLY A 94 15.41 1.09 -14.70
CA GLY A 94 14.47 2.17 -15.03
C GLY A 94 13.47 2.57 -13.95
N TYR A 95 13.23 1.76 -12.91
CA TYR A 95 12.35 2.12 -11.79
C TYR A 95 13.16 2.75 -10.65
N ARG A 96 13.12 4.08 -10.53
CA ARG A 96 13.70 4.80 -9.38
C ARG A 96 12.69 4.87 -8.25
N ILE A 97 12.97 4.19 -7.14
CA ILE A 97 12.30 4.49 -5.87
C ILE A 97 12.80 5.87 -5.43
N ASN A 98 11.99 6.91 -5.64
CA ASN A 98 12.22 8.18 -4.99
C ASN A 98 11.86 8.03 -3.51
N VAL A 99 12.83 7.57 -2.71
CA VAL A 99 12.88 7.85 -1.26
C VAL A 99 13.27 9.32 -1.10
N SER A 100 12.53 10.24 -1.72
CA SER A 100 12.69 11.66 -1.43
C SER A 100 11.94 11.92 -0.13
N ASP A 101 12.68 11.78 0.96
CA ASP A 101 12.79 12.80 2.00
C ASP A 101 11.49 13.60 2.22
N THR A 102 10.79 13.30 3.31
CA THR A 102 9.54 13.93 3.77
C THR A 102 9.64 15.45 4.05
N THR A 103 10.66 16.14 3.53
CA THR A 103 10.92 17.56 3.79
C THR A 103 11.06 18.46 2.55
N ARG A 104 10.89 17.99 1.31
CA ARG A 104 10.97 18.90 0.14
C ARG A 104 9.62 19.49 -0.32
N PRO A 105 9.50 20.83 -0.42
CA PRO A 105 8.29 21.51 -0.85
C PRO A 105 8.08 21.40 -2.37
N HIS A 106 6.80 21.47 -2.74
CA HIS A 106 6.18 21.31 -4.06
C HIS A 106 7.03 21.71 -5.29
N GLY A 107 7.17 20.78 -6.25
CA GLY A 107 7.77 21.09 -7.56
C GLY A 107 7.86 19.94 -8.56
N ARG A 108 6.75 19.66 -9.25
CA ARG A 108 6.59 19.14 -10.65
C ARG A 108 7.33 17.83 -11.06
N ALA A 109 6.57 16.82 -11.50
CA ALA A 109 7.11 15.66 -12.23
C ALA A 109 6.37 15.38 -13.55
N ARG A 110 7.16 14.95 -14.55
CA ARG A 110 6.88 14.78 -15.99
C ARG A 110 6.18 13.44 -16.32
N PRO A 111 5.65 13.27 -17.56
CA PRO A 111 4.90 12.08 -17.96
C PRO A 111 5.75 10.99 -18.65
N GLY A 112 5.32 9.74 -18.47
CA GLY A 112 5.58 8.59 -19.36
C GLY A 112 6.64 7.58 -18.90
N HIS A 113 6.23 6.36 -18.54
CA HIS A 113 6.54 5.08 -19.25
C HIS A 113 6.19 3.84 -18.39
N ASP A 114 6.01 2.71 -19.07
CA ASP A 114 5.13 1.59 -18.74
C ASP A 114 5.89 0.36 -18.21
N GLY A 115 5.18 -0.51 -17.48
CA GLY A 115 5.57 -1.91 -17.29
C GLY A 115 5.80 -2.34 -15.83
N ASP A 116 4.73 -2.83 -15.19
CA ASP A 116 4.67 -3.44 -13.85
C ASP A 116 4.89 -2.48 -12.66
N ALA A 117 3.97 -1.52 -12.52
CA ALA A 117 3.98 -0.55 -11.45
C ALA A 117 3.48 -1.16 -10.13
N GLY A 118 4.41 -1.45 -9.21
CA GLY A 118 4.08 -1.52 -7.79
C GLY A 118 3.77 -0.10 -7.28
N ALA A 119 2.60 0.10 -6.67
CA ALA A 119 2.27 1.37 -6.02
C ALA A 119 2.32 1.23 -4.51
N VAL A 120 3.07 2.13 -3.87
CA VAL A 120 3.00 2.33 -2.42
C VAL A 120 1.88 3.33 -2.18
N PHE A 121 0.82 2.90 -1.48
CA PHE A 121 -0.27 3.77 -1.09
C PHE A 121 -0.25 3.99 0.42
N GLN A 122 -0.07 5.24 0.82
CA GLN A 122 -0.16 5.67 2.21
C GLN A 122 -1.59 6.14 2.50
N VAL A 123 -2.29 5.41 3.36
CA VAL A 123 -3.64 5.77 3.84
C VAL A 123 -3.48 6.64 5.08
N ASN A 124 -3.56 7.97 4.94
CA ASN A 124 -3.67 8.87 6.09
C ASN A 124 -5.14 8.98 6.52
N SER A 125 -5.47 8.66 7.78
CA SER A 125 -6.80 8.96 8.33
C SER A 125 -6.98 10.48 8.43
N LYS A 126 -8.18 10.96 8.14
CA LYS A 126 -8.58 12.36 8.43
C LYS A 126 -8.26 12.68 9.90
N THR A 127 -7.53 13.78 10.11
CA THR A 127 -7.62 14.57 11.34
C THR A 127 -8.85 15.45 11.24
#